data_AF-A0A8T4SQA5-F1
#
_entry.id   AF-A0A8T4SQA5-F1
#
_cell.length_a   1.000
_cell.length_b   1.000
_cell.length_c   1.000
_cell.angle_alpha   90.00
_cell.angle_beta   90.00
_cell.angle_gamma   90.00
#
_symmetry.space_group_name_H-M   'P 1'
#
loop_
_entity.id
_entity.type
_entity.pdbx_description
1 polymer ?
#
loop_
_entity_poly.entity_id
_entity_poly.type
_entity_poly.pdbx_seq_one_letter_code
_entity_poly.pdbx_strand_id
1 'polypeptide(L)'
;MEKPLFILKPSILNALFPLFLKNLFFSSLISIILYFVYRLILYSGYNLPSIKQYFFIVLALILALLPLTFKIISLANTKYYFYHTHIISEFKLILIKKESVMYSKITNLSMEISLWDRFCRAGDIILHTSEDNIPDLKLKFIPHLKQVEKRIYFLINKKS
;
A
#
# COMPACT_ATOMS: atom_id res chain seq x y z
N MET A 1 25.40 15.31 -8.98
CA MET A 1 24.10 14.69 -8.65
C MET A 1 23.01 15.69 -9.00
N GLU A 2 22.07 15.33 -9.87
CA GLU A 2 20.91 16.20 -10.16
C GLU A 2 20.12 16.44 -8.86
N LYS A 3 19.68 17.69 -8.64
CA LYS A 3 18.78 17.99 -7.52
C LYS A 3 17.35 17.57 -7.92
N PRO A 4 16.60 16.87 -7.04
CA PRO A 4 15.22 16.55 -7.33
C PRO A 4 14.39 17.83 -7.43
N LEU A 5 13.51 17.90 -8.43
CA LEU A 5 12.55 18.99 -8.62
C LEU A 5 11.59 19.07 -7.44
N PHE A 6 11.07 17.91 -7.04
CA PHE A 6 10.25 17.77 -5.85
C PHE A 6 10.28 16.34 -5.34
N ILE A 7 9.92 16.18 -4.06
CA ILE A 7 9.88 14.91 -3.37
C ILE A 7 8.44 14.69 -2.89
N LEU A 8 7.87 13.54 -3.21
CA LEU A 8 6.57 13.11 -2.71
C LEU A 8 6.74 11.99 -1.68
N LYS A 9 5.90 12.03 -0.66
CA LYS A 9 5.77 10.99 0.34
C LYS A 9 4.35 10.43 0.29
N PRO A 10 4.17 9.12 0.47
CA PRO A 10 2.86 8.54 0.70
C PRO A 10 2.20 9.18 1.92
N SER A 11 0.89 9.41 1.84
CA SER A 11 0.11 9.83 3.00
C SER A 11 -0.23 8.61 3.86
N ILE A 12 0.57 8.38 4.89
CA ILE A 12 0.38 7.26 5.82
C ILE A 12 -1.00 7.33 6.47
N LEU A 13 -1.46 8.53 6.84
CA LEU A 13 -2.75 8.73 7.48
C LEU A 13 -3.89 8.27 6.56
N ASN A 14 -3.78 8.55 5.27
CA ASN A 14 -4.77 8.15 4.28
C ASN A 14 -4.72 6.64 4.02
N ALA A 15 -3.55 6.02 4.17
CA ALA A 15 -3.38 4.57 4.06
C ALA A 15 -3.90 3.80 5.28
N LEU A 16 -3.89 4.40 6.49
CA LEU A 16 -4.24 3.71 7.72
C LEU A 16 -5.66 3.14 7.71
N PHE A 17 -6.65 3.98 7.40
CA PHE A 17 -8.04 3.59 7.46
C PHE A 17 -8.46 2.48 6.48
N PRO A 18 -8.13 2.54 5.17
CA PRO A 18 -8.52 1.49 4.22
C PRO A 18 -7.77 0.20 4.50
N LEU A 19 -6.51 0.29 4.97
CA LEU A 19 -5.74 -0.87 5.41
C LEU A 19 -6.36 -1.49 6.67
N PHE A 20 -6.78 -0.65 7.63
CA PHE A 20 -7.44 -1.10 8.85
C PHE A 20 -8.77 -1.77 8.54
N LEU A 21 -9.63 -1.16 7.71
CA LEU A 21 -10.91 -1.76 7.31
C LEU A 21 -10.73 -3.10 6.61
N LYS A 22 -9.80 -3.16 5.65
CA LYS A 22 -9.52 -4.39 4.91
C LYS A 22 -9.05 -5.48 5.87
N ASN A 23 -8.12 -5.18 6.76
CA ASN A 23 -7.63 -6.14 7.74
C ASN A 23 -8.71 -6.56 8.74
N LEU A 24 -9.55 -5.64 9.22
CA LEU A 24 -10.65 -5.91 10.13
C LEU A 24 -11.67 -6.85 9.50
N PHE A 25 -12.00 -6.64 8.22
CA PHE A 25 -12.89 -7.52 7.48
C PHE A 25 -12.31 -8.94 7.38
N PHE A 26 -11.05 -9.08 6.95
CA PHE A 26 -10.40 -10.41 6.88
C PHE A 26 -10.26 -11.07 8.26
N SER A 27 -9.90 -10.32 9.29
CA SER A 27 -9.77 -10.86 10.64
C SER A 27 -11.10 -11.31 11.22
N SER A 28 -12.19 -10.60 10.90
CA SER A 28 -13.53 -11.00 11.31
C SER A 28 -13.94 -12.33 10.68
N LEU A 29 -13.67 -12.52 9.38
CA LEU A 29 -13.93 -13.79 8.69
C LEU A 29 -13.13 -14.95 9.30
N ILE A 30 -11.84 -14.75 9.54
CA ILE A 30 -10.98 -15.75 10.19
C ILE A 30 -11.50 -16.08 11.59
N SER A 31 -11.92 -15.07 12.36
CA SER A 31 -12.46 -15.27 13.72
C SER A 31 -13.74 -16.10 13.70
N ILE A 32 -14.63 -15.88 12.73
CA ILE A 32 -15.85 -16.69 12.54
C ILE A 32 -15.49 -18.14 12.22
N ILE A 33 -14.52 -18.37 11.32
CA ILE A 33 -14.06 -19.72 10.96
C ILE A 33 -13.46 -20.42 12.18
N LEU A 34 -12.57 -19.74 12.92
CA LEU A 34 -11.95 -20.30 14.12
C LEU A 34 -12.98 -20.63 15.20
N TYR A 35 -13.99 -19.77 15.38
CA TYR A 35 -15.10 -20.05 16.28
C TYR A 35 -15.90 -21.29 15.87
N PHE A 36 -16.17 -21.45 14.58
CA PHE A 36 -16.86 -22.63 14.05
C PHE A 36 -16.06 -23.91 14.25
N VAL A 37 -14.76 -23.88 13.96
CA VAL A 37 -13.83 -25.00 14.23
C VAL A 37 -13.81 -25.35 15.71
N TYR A 38 -13.73 -24.34 16.58
CA TYR A 38 -13.78 -24.54 18.03
C TYR A 38 -15.08 -25.22 18.47
N ARG A 39 -16.23 -24.79 17.94
CA ARG A 39 -17.53 -25.44 18.23
C ARG A 39 -17.56 -26.89 17.78
N LEU A 40 -17.04 -27.22 16.60
CA LEU A 40 -16.96 -28.60 16.12
C LEU A 40 -16.12 -29.50 17.03
N ILE A 41 -14.99 -29.00 17.56
CA ILE A 41 -14.13 -29.76 18.48
C ILE A 41 -14.84 -30.02 19.82
N LEU A 42 -15.62 -29.07 20.33
CA LEU A 42 -16.44 -29.31 21.52
C LEU A 42 -17.52 -30.36 21.28
N TYR A 43 -18.18 -30.34 20.11
CA TYR A 43 -19.20 -31.33 19.75
C TYR A 43 -18.63 -32.74 19.61
N SER A 44 -17.35 -32.91 19.26
CA SER A 44 -16.69 -34.22 19.21
C SER A 44 -16.29 -34.77 20.59
N GLY A 45 -16.73 -34.12 21.68
CA GLY A 45 -16.56 -34.63 23.05
C GLY A 45 -15.24 -34.24 23.72
N TYR A 46 -14.42 -33.41 23.06
CA TYR A 46 -13.21 -32.88 23.68
C TYR A 46 -13.54 -31.69 24.60
N ASN A 47 -13.38 -31.89 25.91
CA ASN A 47 -13.47 -30.80 26.89
C ASN A 47 -12.22 -29.92 26.81
N LEU A 48 -12.34 -28.78 26.13
CA LEU A 48 -11.31 -27.74 26.13
C LEU A 48 -11.49 -26.82 27.34
N PRO A 49 -10.46 -26.62 28.18
CA PRO A 49 -10.54 -25.68 29.31
C PRO A 49 -10.78 -24.24 28.82
N SER A 50 -11.59 -23.47 29.56
CA SER A 50 -12.09 -22.14 29.17
C SER A 50 -11.01 -21.12 28.83
N ILE A 51 -9.80 -21.26 29.40
CA ILE A 51 -8.63 -20.42 29.12
C ILE A 51 -8.21 -20.48 27.64
N LYS A 52 -8.47 -21.59 26.94
CA LYS A 52 -8.10 -21.75 25.52
C LYS A 52 -8.99 -20.93 24.56
N GLN A 53 -10.17 -20.48 24.97
CA GLN A 53 -11.02 -19.62 24.11
C GLN A 53 -10.39 -18.24 23.89
N TYR A 54 -9.89 -17.62 24.96
CA TYR A 54 -9.25 -16.30 24.88
C TYR A 54 -7.97 -16.33 24.06
N PHE A 55 -7.24 -17.46 24.06
CA PHE A 55 -6.03 -17.63 23.24
C PHE A 55 -6.32 -17.43 21.74
N PHE A 56 -7.41 -18.00 21.22
CA PHE A 56 -7.75 -17.85 19.79
C PHE A 56 -8.14 -16.41 19.43
N ILE A 57 -8.82 -15.70 20.32
CA ILE A 57 -9.18 -14.28 20.12
C ILE A 57 -7.92 -13.42 20.09
N VAL A 58 -7.01 -13.62 21.04
CA VAL A 58 -5.73 -12.89 21.10
C VAL A 58 -4.89 -13.20 19.86
N LEU A 59 -4.80 -14.48 19.46
CA LEU A 59 -4.06 -14.89 18.28
C LEU A 59 -4.63 -14.27 16.99
N ALA A 60 -5.96 -14.27 16.83
CA ALA A 60 -6.63 -13.63 15.69
C ALA A 60 -6.35 -12.12 15.64
N LEU A 61 -6.33 -11.45 16.80
CA LEU A 61 -6.04 -10.02 16.90
C LEU A 61 -4.58 -9.70 16.53
N ILE A 62 -3.63 -10.52 16.97
CA ILE A 62 -2.21 -10.40 16.58
C ILE A 62 -2.05 -10.60 15.06
N LEU A 63 -2.67 -11.64 14.51
CA LEU A 63 -2.63 -11.93 13.07
C LEU A 63 -3.28 -10.81 12.23
N ALA A 64 -4.26 -10.10 12.76
CA ALA A 64 -4.90 -8.96 12.09
C ALA A 64 -3.99 -7.71 12.04
N LEU A 65 -3.24 -7.46 13.10
CA LEU A 65 -2.39 -6.27 13.23
C LEU A 65 -1.07 -6.40 12.47
N LEU A 66 -0.51 -7.61 12.40
CA LEU A 66 0.80 -7.87 11.80
C LEU A 66 0.91 -7.42 10.32
N PRO A 67 -0.01 -7.74 9.39
CA PRO A 67 0.08 -7.24 8.02
C PRO A 67 -0.16 -5.72 7.91
N LEU A 68 -0.85 -5.11 8.88
CA LEU A 68 -1.05 -3.66 8.93
C LEU A 68 0.27 -2.95 9.20
N THR A 69 1.01 -3.40 10.22
CA THR A 69 2.28 -2.80 10.62
C THR A 69 3.30 -2.89 9.50
N PHE A 70 3.43 -4.05 8.83
CA PHE A 70 4.33 -4.19 7.68
C PHE A 70 4.02 -3.20 6.55
N LYS A 71 2.74 -2.98 6.22
CA LYS A 71 2.36 -2.02 5.18
C LYS A 71 2.62 -0.56 5.59
N ILE A 72 2.33 -0.20 6.83
CA ILE A 72 2.61 1.13 7.36
C ILE A 72 4.11 1.40 7.34
N ILE A 73 4.91 0.45 7.83
CA ILE A 73 6.36 0.52 7.81
C ILE A 73 6.87 0.65 6.37
N SER A 74 6.30 -0.10 5.43
CA SER A 74 6.66 -0.01 4.02
C SER A 74 6.44 1.42 3.50
N LEU A 75 5.23 1.97 3.67
CA LEU A 75 4.87 3.31 3.19
C LEU A 75 5.67 4.42 3.88
N ALA A 76 5.91 4.32 5.18
CA ALA A 76 6.67 5.30 5.94
C ALA A 76 8.12 5.43 5.45
N ASN A 77 8.65 4.35 4.88
CA ASN A 77 10.01 4.26 4.39
C ASN A 77 10.11 4.39 2.86
N THR A 78 9.00 4.69 2.18
CA THR A 78 8.98 4.96 0.73
C THR A 78 8.96 6.46 0.45
N LYS A 79 9.80 6.90 -0.50
CA LYS A 79 9.83 8.26 -1.03
C LYS A 79 9.90 8.23 -2.55
N TYR A 80 9.28 9.22 -3.17
CA TYR A 80 9.28 9.38 -4.61
C TYR A 80 10.01 10.67 -4.98
N TYR A 81 11.03 10.56 -5.81
CA TYR A 81 11.86 11.68 -6.25
C TYR A 81 11.60 11.93 -7.72
N PHE A 82 11.28 13.17 -8.06
CA PHE A 82 11.03 13.60 -9.42
C PHE A 82 12.22 14.43 -9.89
N TYR A 83 12.91 13.94 -10.91
CA TYR A 83 13.99 14.66 -11.57
C TYR A 83 13.49 15.25 -12.88
N HIS A 84 14.36 15.96 -13.60
CA HIS A 84 14.05 16.46 -14.94
C HIS A 84 13.93 15.35 -15.98
N THR A 85 14.60 14.22 -15.75
CA THR A 85 14.77 13.17 -16.74
C THR A 85 14.00 11.88 -16.42
N HIS A 86 13.76 11.63 -15.14
CA HIS A 86 13.18 10.39 -14.65
C HIS A 86 12.51 10.58 -13.28
N ILE A 87 11.79 9.55 -12.85
CA ILE A 87 11.21 9.40 -11.51
C ILE A 87 11.94 8.26 -10.80
N ILE A 88 12.23 8.41 -9.52
CA ILE A 88 12.75 7.33 -8.66
C ILE A 88 11.76 7.05 -7.53
N SER A 89 11.40 5.78 -7.33
CA SER A 89 10.85 5.26 -6.09
C SER A 89 11.99 4.68 -5.25
N GLU A 90 12.16 5.18 -4.03
CA GLU A 90 13.15 4.69 -3.07
C GLU A 90 12.41 4.13 -1.85
N PHE A 91 12.69 2.88 -1.51
CA PHE A 91 12.32 2.29 -0.24
C PHE A 91 13.58 2.07 0.59
N LYS A 92 13.58 2.57 1.83
CA LYS A 92 14.74 2.50 2.73
C LYS A 92 14.35 1.99 4.11
N LEU A 93 14.59 0.71 4.36
CA LEU A 93 14.42 0.10 5.68
C LEU A 93 15.72 -0.56 6.15
N ILE A 94 15.91 -1.84 5.81
CA ILE A 94 17.16 -2.59 6.03
C ILE A 94 18.00 -2.56 4.75
N LEU A 95 17.34 -2.76 3.60
CA LEU A 95 17.91 -2.60 2.27
C LEU A 95 17.36 -1.32 1.63
N ILE A 96 18.18 -0.71 0.76
CA ILE A 96 17.76 0.40 -0.08
C ILE A 96 17.35 -0.19 -1.42
N LYS A 97 16.05 -0.18 -1.72
CA LYS A 97 15.52 -0.55 -3.04
C LYS A 97 15.21 0.72 -3.82
N LYS A 98 15.75 0.84 -5.02
CA LYS A 98 15.49 1.96 -5.94
C LYS A 98 14.95 1.43 -7.25
N GLU A 99 13.85 1.99 -7.69
CA GLU A 99 13.24 1.74 -9.00
C GLU A 99 13.19 3.08 -9.73
N SER A 100 13.77 3.17 -10.92
CA SER A 100 13.79 4.39 -11.72
C SER A 100 13.12 4.19 -13.07
N VAL A 101 12.33 5.18 -13.48
CA VAL A 101 11.63 5.18 -14.77
C VAL A 101 11.87 6.52 -15.45
N MET A 102 12.42 6.48 -16.66
CA MET A 102 12.59 7.68 -17.50
C MET A 102 11.25 8.14 -18.05
N TYR A 103 11.02 9.46 -18.12
CA TYR A 103 9.76 9.99 -18.67
C TYR A 103 9.50 9.56 -20.11
N SER A 104 10.56 9.42 -20.91
CA SER A 104 10.49 8.97 -22.31
C SER A 104 10.00 7.54 -22.47
N LYS A 105 10.01 6.72 -21.40
CA LYS A 105 9.53 5.34 -21.40
C LYS A 105 8.11 5.20 -20.85
N ILE A 106 7.51 6.29 -20.35
CA ILE A 106 6.14 6.27 -19.81
C ILE A 106 5.18 6.43 -20.99
N THR A 107 4.39 5.40 -21.25
CA THR A 107 3.39 5.41 -22.33
C THR A 107 2.05 5.97 -21.87
N ASN A 108 1.66 5.61 -20.66
CA ASN A 108 0.37 6.00 -20.11
C ASN A 108 0.47 6.24 -18.60
N LEU A 109 -0.43 7.07 -18.12
CA LEU A 109 -0.61 7.35 -16.71
C LEU A 109 -2.05 7.01 -16.34
N SER A 110 -2.23 6.12 -15.38
CA SER A 110 -3.54 5.81 -14.82
C SER A 110 -3.60 6.18 -13.34
N MET A 111 -4.81 6.45 -12.87
CA MET A 111 -5.09 6.80 -11.49
C MET A 111 -6.07 5.81 -10.90
N GLU A 112 -5.72 5.24 -9.75
CA GLU A 112 -6.64 4.44 -8.95
C GLU A 112 -7.09 5.27 -7.75
N ILE A 113 -8.41 5.51 -7.66
CA ILE A 113 -9.00 6.27 -6.57
C ILE A 113 -10.12 5.43 -5.98
N SER A 114 -9.90 4.89 -4.78
CA SER A 114 -10.95 4.20 -4.04
C SER A 114 -11.98 5.18 -3.46
N LEU A 115 -13.11 4.64 -2.97
CA LEU A 115 -14.10 5.42 -2.21
C LEU A 115 -13.46 6.20 -1.06
N TRP A 116 -12.52 5.58 -0.35
CA TRP A 116 -11.84 6.21 0.75
C TRP A 116 -10.86 7.30 0.30
N ASP A 117 -10.13 7.03 -0.79
CA ASP A 117 -9.17 7.97 -1.36
C ASP A 117 -9.85 9.28 -1.78
N ARG A 118 -11.11 9.20 -2.25
CA ARG A 118 -11.95 10.39 -2.52
C ARG A 118 -12.17 11.25 -1.28
N PHE A 119 -12.45 10.63 -0.13
CA PHE A 119 -12.66 11.35 1.13
C PHE A 119 -11.36 12.00 1.61
N CYS A 120 -10.25 11.27 1.53
CA CYS A 120 -8.93 11.73 1.97
C CYS A 120 -8.15 12.55 0.93
N ARG A 121 -8.74 12.85 -0.23
CA ARG A 121 -8.11 13.56 -1.35
C ARG A 121 -6.74 12.97 -1.74
N ALA A 122 -6.64 11.65 -1.75
CA ALA A 122 -5.46 10.91 -2.17
C ALA A 122 -5.81 9.89 -3.26
N GLY A 123 -4.85 9.06 -3.64
CA GLY A 123 -5.03 7.94 -4.56
C GLY A 123 -3.68 7.40 -4.99
N ASP A 124 -3.70 6.40 -5.87
CA ASP A 124 -2.50 5.83 -6.45
C ASP A 124 -2.33 6.34 -7.89
N ILE A 125 -1.09 6.59 -8.30
CA ILE A 125 -0.72 6.86 -9.70
C ILE A 125 0.09 5.68 -10.21
N ILE A 126 -0.30 5.14 -11.36
CA ILE A 126 0.42 4.04 -12.02
C ILE A 126 1.00 4.59 -13.32
N LEU A 127 2.32 4.47 -13.44
CA LEU A 127 3.05 4.84 -14.63
C LEU A 127 3.31 3.57 -15.42
N HIS A 128 2.60 3.44 -16.54
CA HIS A 128 2.75 2.32 -17.45
C HIS A 128 3.93 2.56 -18.37
N THR A 129 4.78 1.54 -18.51
CA THR A 129 5.97 1.63 -19.37
C THR A 129 5.77 0.87 -20.68
N SER A 130 6.46 1.29 -21.75
CA SER A 130 6.37 0.66 -23.08
C SER A 130 7.07 -0.69 -23.18
N GLU A 131 7.92 -1.05 -22.21
CA GLU A 131 8.73 -2.26 -22.27
C GLU A 131 8.14 -3.33 -21.34
N ASP A 132 7.80 -4.51 -21.87
CA ASP A 132 7.28 -5.65 -21.10
C ASP A 132 8.21 -6.11 -19.96
N ASN A 133 9.49 -5.75 -20.04
CA ASN A 133 10.52 -6.10 -19.06
C ASN A 133 10.73 -5.06 -17.94
N ILE A 134 10.11 -3.87 -18.03
CA ILE A 134 10.19 -2.86 -16.97
C ILE A 134 8.88 -2.90 -16.17
N PRO A 135 8.93 -3.20 -14.86
CA PRO A 135 7.71 -3.20 -14.07
C PRO A 135 7.14 -1.79 -13.96
N ASP A 136 5.81 -1.70 -14.06
CA ASP A 136 5.08 -0.44 -13.87
C ASP A 136 5.41 0.20 -12.52
N LEU A 137 5.61 1.52 -12.54
CA LEU A 137 5.93 2.26 -11.33
C LEU A 137 4.64 2.74 -10.65
N LYS A 138 4.34 2.14 -9.49
CA LYS A 138 3.16 2.49 -8.69
C LYS A 138 3.50 3.44 -7.54
N LEU A 139 3.02 4.68 -7.66
CA LEU A 139 3.05 5.72 -6.65
C LEU A 139 1.83 5.58 -5.73
N LYS A 140 2.01 5.21 -4.47
CA LYS A 140 0.92 4.85 -3.56
C LYS A 140 0.54 5.99 -2.61
N PHE A 141 -0.75 6.13 -2.33
CA PHE A 141 -1.35 7.07 -1.38
C PHE A 141 -0.86 8.52 -1.57
N ILE A 142 -0.80 8.97 -2.82
CA ILE A 142 -0.35 10.31 -3.19
C ILE A 142 -1.40 11.36 -2.81
N PRO A 143 -1.08 12.33 -1.94
CA PRO A 143 -1.99 13.42 -1.61
C PRO A 143 -2.10 14.39 -2.79
N HIS A 144 -3.26 15.04 -2.93
CA HIS A 144 -3.50 16.01 -4.01
C HIS A 144 -3.25 15.44 -5.41
N LEU A 145 -3.74 14.22 -5.65
CA LEU A 145 -3.52 13.41 -6.85
C LEU A 145 -3.55 14.20 -8.17
N LYS A 146 -4.62 14.99 -8.40
CA LYS A 146 -4.79 15.82 -9.61
C LYS A 146 -3.68 16.84 -9.84
N GLN A 147 -3.11 17.41 -8.77
CA GLN A 147 -2.01 18.37 -8.89
C GLN A 147 -0.71 17.66 -9.26
N VAL A 148 -0.48 16.48 -8.67
CA VAL A 148 0.70 15.66 -8.96
C VAL A 148 0.64 15.12 -10.38
N GLU A 149 -0.51 14.60 -10.79
CA GLU A 149 -0.78 14.14 -12.16
C GLU A 149 -0.42 15.22 -13.19
N LYS A 150 -0.96 16.45 -13.04
CA LYS A 150 -0.66 17.57 -13.94
C LYS A 150 0.83 17.89 -14.01
N ARG A 151 1.55 17.80 -12.88
CA ARG A 151 3.01 18.00 -12.84
C ARG A 151 3.75 16.89 -13.58
N ILE A 152 3.32 15.65 -13.44
CA ILE A 152 3.93 14.51 -14.15
C ILE A 152 3.71 14.66 -15.66
N TYR A 153 2.48 14.96 -16.10
CA TYR A 153 2.19 15.22 -17.51
C TYR A 153 3.04 16.35 -18.09
N PHE A 154 3.20 17.45 -17.34
CA PHE A 154 4.06 18.55 -17.77
C PHE A 154 5.52 18.10 -17.95
N LEU A 155 6.03 17.24 -17.07
CA LEU A 155 7.40 16.73 -17.15
C LEU A 155 7.60 15.73 -18.30
N ILE A 156 6.58 14.94 -18.63
CA ILE A 156 6.59 14.05 -19.79
C ILE A 156 6.59 14.89 -21.08
N ASN A 157 5.67 15.85 -21.22
CA ASN A 157 5.50 16.63 -22.43
C ASN A 157 6.61 17.65 -22.68
N LYS A 158 7.27 18.18 -21.64
CA LYS A 158 8.41 19.10 -21.79
C LYS A 158 9.62 18.45 -22.49
N LYS A 159 9.66 17.12 -22.56
CA LYS A 159 10.75 16.33 -23.14
C LYS A 159 10.41 15.66 -24.47
N SER A 160 9.14 15.65 -24.86
CA SER A 160 8.72 15.27 -26.22
C SER A 160 8.91 16.43 -27.17
#